data_AF-A0A842NPE4-F1
#
_entry.id   AF-A0A842NPE4-F1
#
_cell.length_a   1.000
_cell.length_b   1.000
_cell.length_c   1.000
_cell.angle_alpha   90.00
_cell.angle_beta   90.00
_cell.angle_gamma   90.00
#
_symmetry.space_group_name_H-M   'P 1'
#
loop_
_entity.id
_entity.type
_entity.pdbx_description
1 polymer ?
#
loop_
_entity_poly.entity_id
_entity_poly.type
_entity_poly.pdbx_seq_one_letter_code
_entity_poly.pdbx_strand_id
1 'polypeptide(L)'
;AIDHPEGLYSTAHWLYMVLVRLGFQEEADELLDRIPVGAEIIEVHDYYDTLMMYKGEISPEGLLEKARSEGPARLPTRGQAIANYYLSRGMTEKAVDVYREVLGTGVWTAGVHVLSEAELLRLGERPR
;
A
#
# COMPACT_ATOMS: atom_id res chain seq x y z
N ALA A 1 28.96 3.27 3.70
CA ALA A 1 28.45 3.83 2.42
C ALA A 1 26.98 4.15 2.65
N ILE A 2 26.13 4.43 1.64
CA ILE A 2 24.68 4.36 1.89
C ILE A 2 24.40 2.86 2.04
N ASP A 3 24.44 2.37 3.28
CA ASP A 3 24.63 0.96 3.58
C ASP A 3 23.35 0.12 3.53
N HIS A 4 22.22 0.61 2.99
CA HIS A 4 21.10 -0.24 2.55
C HIS A 4 20.22 0.49 1.52
N PRO A 5 19.91 -0.11 0.34
CA PRO A 5 19.02 0.47 -0.67
C PRO A 5 17.54 0.53 -0.23
N GLU A 6 17.18 0.03 0.95
CA GLU A 6 15.80 -0.09 1.43
C GLU A 6 15.03 1.24 1.52
N GLY A 7 15.72 2.34 1.82
CA GLY A 7 15.09 3.68 1.79
C GLY A 7 14.50 4.03 0.42
N LEU A 8 15.03 3.46 -0.67
CA LEU A 8 14.48 3.60 -2.01
C LEU A 8 13.13 2.91 -2.17
N TYR A 9 12.90 1.76 -1.52
CA TYR A 9 11.64 1.03 -1.61
C TYR A 9 10.51 1.79 -0.91
N SER A 10 10.77 2.31 0.29
CA SER A 10 9.82 3.19 0.97
C SER A 10 9.50 4.43 0.13
N THR A 11 10.52 5.07 -0.46
CA THR A 11 10.33 6.25 -1.31
C THR A 11 9.54 5.92 -2.57
N ALA A 12 9.89 4.82 -3.24
CA ALA A 12 9.23 4.36 -4.46
C ALA A 12 7.76 4.02 -4.21
N HIS A 13 7.44 3.38 -3.07
CA HIS A 13 6.06 3.11 -2.70
C HIS A 13 5.20 4.39 -2.64
N TRP A 14 5.67 5.41 -1.91
CA TRP A 14 4.92 6.66 -1.77
C TRP A 14 4.83 7.42 -3.10
N LEU A 15 5.92 7.44 -3.87
CA LEU A 15 5.94 8.09 -5.18
C LEU A 15 4.99 7.40 -6.18
N TYR A 16 4.99 6.07 -6.21
CA TYR A 16 4.09 5.30 -7.08
C TYR A 16 2.63 5.68 -6.86
N MET A 17 2.17 5.77 -5.60
CA MET A 17 0.78 6.15 -5.30
C MET A 17 0.44 7.56 -5.80
N VAL A 18 1.38 8.50 -5.73
CA VAL A 18 1.19 9.86 -6.25
C VAL A 18 1.08 9.84 -7.77
N LEU A 19 1.97 9.12 -8.46
CA LEU A 19 1.97 9.02 -9.92
C LEU A 19 0.66 8.42 -10.44
N VAL A 20 0.22 7.29 -9.87
CA VAL A 20 -1.06 6.65 -10.23
C VAL A 20 -2.23 7.62 -10.01
N ARG A 21 -2.26 8.35 -8.90
CA ARG A 21 -3.35 9.28 -8.58
C ARG A 21 -3.38 10.50 -9.52
N LEU A 22 -2.24 10.89 -10.07
CA LEU A 22 -2.12 11.96 -11.06
C LEU A 22 -2.37 11.48 -12.51
N GLY A 23 -2.56 10.18 -12.72
CA GLY A 23 -2.72 9.59 -14.06
C GLY A 23 -1.42 9.41 -14.83
N PHE A 24 -0.27 9.49 -14.16
CA PHE A 24 1.07 9.30 -14.73
C PHE A 24 1.47 7.82 -14.69
N GLN A 25 0.77 7.00 -15.48
CA GLN A 25 0.94 5.55 -15.46
C GLN A 25 2.30 5.12 -16.03
N GLU A 26 2.78 5.74 -17.10
CA GLU A 26 4.06 5.40 -17.73
C GLU A 26 5.22 5.60 -16.74
N GLU A 27 5.25 6.74 -16.04
CA GLU A 27 6.25 7.03 -15.02
C GLU A 27 6.15 6.11 -13.79
N ALA A 28 4.92 5.71 -13.43
CA ALA A 28 4.71 4.74 -12.36
C ALA A 28 5.29 3.36 -12.72
N ASP A 29 5.10 2.93 -13.97
CA ASP A 29 5.62 1.66 -14.48
C ASP A 29 7.16 1.70 -14.58
N GLU A 30 7.74 2.79 -15.11
CA GLU A 30 9.19 3.00 -15.14
C GLU A 30 9.83 2.97 -13.75
N LEU A 31 9.14 3.53 -12.74
CA LEU A 31 9.59 3.47 -11.35
C LEU A 31 9.61 2.03 -10.85
N LEU A 32 8.56 1.26 -11.12
CA LEU A 32 8.47 -0.14 -10.71
C LEU A 32 9.53 -1.02 -11.38
N ASP A 33 9.86 -0.78 -12.65
CA ASP A 33 10.85 -1.56 -13.41
C ASP A 33 12.26 -1.52 -12.77
N ARG A 34 12.56 -0.47 -12.03
CA ARG A 34 13.85 -0.32 -11.31
C ARG A 34 13.89 -1.08 -9.99
N ILE A 35 12.77 -1.62 -9.52
CA ILE A 35 12.68 -2.35 -8.26
C ILE A 35 12.92 -3.84 -8.51
N PRO A 36 14.00 -4.44 -7.96
CA PRO A 36 14.28 -5.85 -8.16
C PRO A 36 13.27 -6.74 -7.42
N VAL A 37 12.92 -7.85 -8.06
CA VAL A 37 12.14 -8.93 -7.45
C VAL A 37 13.07 -9.81 -6.61
N GLY A 38 12.62 -10.23 -5.43
CA GLY A 38 13.40 -11.08 -4.53
C GLY A 38 14.54 -10.37 -3.79
N ALA A 39 14.43 -9.06 -3.58
CA ALA A 39 15.38 -8.33 -2.76
C ALA A 39 15.35 -8.83 -1.31
N GLU A 40 16.52 -8.93 -0.68
CA GLU A 40 16.62 -9.14 0.76
C GLU A 40 16.26 -7.83 1.47
N ILE A 41 15.27 -7.89 2.36
CA ILE A 41 14.73 -6.74 3.11
C ILE A 41 14.84 -7.05 4.60
N ILE A 42 15.16 -6.02 5.39
CA ILE A 42 15.31 -6.09 6.84
C ILE A 42 14.21 -5.25 7.53
N GLU A 43 14.00 -3.99 7.11
CA GLU A 43 13.16 -3.04 7.85
C GLU A 43 11.89 -2.67 7.09
N VAL A 44 11.95 -2.52 5.77
CA VAL A 44 10.87 -1.87 4.97
C VAL A 44 9.92 -2.85 4.28
N HIS A 45 9.76 -4.05 4.83
CA HIS A 45 9.01 -5.15 4.21
C HIS A 45 7.60 -4.77 3.71
N ASP A 46 6.86 -3.91 4.44
CA ASP A 46 5.51 -3.51 4.01
C ASP A 46 5.51 -2.69 2.72
N TYR A 47 6.51 -1.82 2.56
CA TYR A 47 6.68 -1.02 1.35
C TYR A 47 7.19 -1.87 0.19
N TYR A 48 8.10 -2.81 0.45
CA TYR A 48 8.58 -3.73 -0.57
C TYR A 48 7.47 -4.66 -1.07
N ASP A 49 6.70 -5.28 -0.16
CA ASP A 49 5.62 -6.20 -0.51
C ASP A 49 4.52 -5.49 -1.34
N THR A 50 4.23 -4.22 -1.04
CA THR A 50 3.27 -3.44 -1.84
C THR A 50 3.81 -3.07 -3.22
N LEU A 51 5.11 -2.82 -3.37
CA LEU A 51 5.75 -2.67 -4.68
C LEU A 51 5.65 -3.97 -5.49
N MET A 52 5.87 -5.13 -4.86
CA MET A 52 5.68 -6.43 -5.50
C MET A 52 4.22 -6.64 -5.94
N MET A 53 3.26 -6.15 -5.14
CA MET A 53 1.85 -6.17 -5.54
C MET A 53 1.59 -5.28 -6.76
N TYR A 54 2.12 -4.06 -6.77
CA TYR A 54 1.97 -3.17 -7.92
C TYR A 54 2.59 -3.76 -9.20
N LYS A 55 3.70 -4.50 -9.08
CA LYS A 55 4.33 -5.24 -10.20
C LYS A 55 3.55 -6.49 -10.63
N GLY A 56 2.57 -6.94 -9.85
CA GLY A 56 1.79 -8.15 -10.13
C GLY A 56 2.43 -9.46 -9.65
N GLU A 57 3.52 -9.39 -8.87
CA GLU A 57 4.20 -10.58 -8.31
C GLU A 57 3.43 -11.20 -7.14
N ILE A 58 2.60 -10.41 -6.46
CA ILE A 58 1.65 -10.86 -5.43
C ILE A 58 0.28 -10.23 -5.69
N SER A 59 -0.79 -11.02 -5.59
CA SER A 59 -2.14 -10.46 -5.73
C SER A 59 -2.50 -9.57 -4.53
N PRO A 60 -3.40 -8.57 -4.72
CA PRO A 60 -3.92 -7.79 -3.60
C PRO A 60 -4.54 -8.66 -2.50
N GLU A 61 -5.30 -9.69 -2.88
CA GLU A 61 -5.90 -10.65 -1.95
C GLU A 61 -4.83 -11.46 -1.19
N GLY A 62 -3.77 -11.91 -1.87
CA GLY A 62 -2.67 -12.64 -1.25
C GLY A 62 -1.86 -11.77 -0.28
N LEU A 63 -1.66 -10.49 -0.61
CA LEU A 63 -0.97 -9.57 0.28
C LEU A 63 -1.82 -9.23 1.53
N LEU A 64 -3.14 -9.11 1.38
CA LEU A 64 -4.06 -8.97 2.52
C LEU A 64 -4.00 -10.19 3.43
N GLU A 65 -4.06 -11.40 2.87
CA GLU A 65 -3.97 -12.64 3.65
C GLU A 65 -2.64 -12.73 4.41
N LYS A 66 -1.52 -12.46 3.73
CA LYS A 66 -0.19 -12.38 4.36
C LYS A 66 -0.19 -11.40 5.52
N ALA A 67 -0.70 -10.17 5.31
CA ALA A 67 -0.75 -9.14 6.33
C ALA A 67 -1.58 -9.53 7.55
N ARG A 68 -2.74 -10.18 7.35
CA ARG A 68 -3.56 -10.71 8.44
C ARG A 68 -2.83 -11.80 9.23
N SER A 69 -2.12 -12.70 8.54
CA SER A 69 -1.39 -13.80 9.17
C SER A 69 -0.19 -13.35 10.01
N GLU A 70 0.47 -12.26 9.62
CA GLU A 70 1.65 -11.72 10.31
C GLU A 70 1.27 -10.79 11.48
N GLY A 71 -0.02 -10.50 11.65
CA GLY A 71 -0.57 -9.77 12.78
C GLY A 71 -0.99 -8.33 12.49
N PRO A 72 -1.77 -7.71 13.40
CA PRO A 72 -2.49 -6.46 13.15
C PRO A 72 -1.58 -5.26 12.86
N ALA A 73 -0.32 -5.28 13.29
CA ALA A 73 0.63 -4.21 13.00
C ALA A 73 1.09 -4.18 11.53
N ARG A 74 0.92 -5.27 10.78
CA ARG A 74 1.35 -5.40 9.37
C ARG A 74 0.25 -5.00 8.38
N LEU A 75 -1.00 -5.03 8.82
CA LEU A 75 -2.15 -4.70 7.98
C LEU A 75 -2.22 -3.23 7.55
N PRO A 76 -1.95 -2.21 8.38
CA PRO A 76 -2.28 -0.83 8.03
C PRO A 76 -1.63 -0.33 6.73
N THR A 77 -0.31 -0.50 6.59
CA THR A 77 0.43 0.00 5.40
C THR A 77 0.05 -0.76 4.15
N ARG A 78 0.02 -2.10 4.23
CA ARG A 78 -0.33 -2.97 3.10
C ARG A 78 -1.79 -2.80 2.69
N GLY A 79 -2.70 -2.75 3.65
CA GLY A 79 -4.13 -2.56 3.45
C GLY A 79 -4.43 -1.20 2.83
N GLN A 80 -3.84 -0.11 3.33
CA GLN A 80 -4.03 1.22 2.75
C GLN A 80 -3.53 1.28 1.30
N ALA A 81 -2.41 0.64 0.99
CA ALA A 81 -1.88 0.52 -0.37
C ALA A 81 -2.82 -0.28 -1.29
N ILE A 82 -3.35 -1.41 -0.81
CA ILE A 82 -4.32 -2.26 -1.52
C ILE A 82 -5.64 -1.51 -1.78
N ALA A 83 -6.12 -0.75 -0.80
CA ALA A 83 -7.31 0.08 -0.96
C ALA A 83 -7.11 1.19 -2.00
N ASN A 84 -5.96 1.88 -1.97
CA ASN A 84 -5.58 2.84 -3.01
C ASN A 84 -5.51 2.18 -4.40
N TYR A 85 -4.95 0.98 -4.48
CA TYR A 85 -4.90 0.20 -5.72
C TYR A 85 -6.30 -0.11 -6.24
N TYR A 86 -7.20 -0.61 -5.39
CA TYR A 86 -8.59 -0.85 -5.78
C TYR A 86 -9.31 0.42 -6.24
N LEU A 87 -9.12 1.55 -5.55
CA LEU A 87 -9.67 2.84 -5.99
C LEU A 87 -9.17 3.23 -7.37
N SER A 88 -7.87 3.11 -7.63
CA SER A 88 -7.29 3.45 -8.94
C SER A 88 -7.86 2.60 -10.09
N ARG A 89 -8.39 1.41 -9.78
CA ARG A 89 -9.04 0.50 -10.72
C ARG A 89 -10.56 0.65 -10.76
N GLY A 90 -11.12 1.64 -10.06
CA GLY A 90 -12.57 1.86 -9.96
C GLY A 90 -13.31 0.84 -9.08
N MET A 91 -12.59 0.03 -8.30
CA MET A 91 -13.16 -0.98 -7.40
C MET A 91 -13.47 -0.36 -6.03
N THR A 92 -14.31 0.68 -6.02
CA THR A 92 -14.57 1.52 -4.83
C THR A 92 -15.06 0.73 -3.63
N GLU A 93 -16.01 -0.20 -3.80
CA GLU A 93 -16.55 -1.01 -2.70
C GLU A 93 -15.45 -1.82 -1.99
N LYS A 94 -14.60 -2.50 -2.77
CA LYS A 94 -13.45 -3.24 -2.23
C LYS A 94 -12.49 -2.33 -1.48
N ALA A 95 -12.24 -1.13 -1.99
CA ALA A 95 -11.35 -0.19 -1.32
C ALA A 95 -11.91 0.28 0.03
N VAL A 96 -13.21 0.60 0.07
CA VAL A 96 -13.92 1.00 1.29
C VAL A 96 -13.84 -0.10 2.35
N ASP A 97 -14.06 -1.36 1.97
CA ASP A 97 -13.97 -2.50 2.89
C ASP A 97 -12.56 -2.62 3.48
N VAL A 98 -11.52 -2.49 2.65
CA VAL A 98 -10.14 -2.58 3.13
C VAL A 98 -9.75 -1.38 4.00
N TYR A 99 -10.18 -0.15 3.69
CA TYR A 99 -9.95 0.98 4.57
C TYR A 99 -10.61 0.77 5.94
N ARG A 100 -11.85 0.27 5.97
CA ARG A 100 -12.53 -0.07 7.24
C ARG A 100 -11.76 -1.14 8.02
N GLU A 101 -11.22 -2.14 7.33
CA GLU A 101 -10.37 -3.15 7.96
C GLU A 101 -9.11 -2.52 8.58
N VAL A 102 -8.44 -1.61 7.86
CA VAL A 102 -7.28 -0.85 8.38
C VAL A 102 -7.65 -0.08 9.65
N LEU A 103 -8.78 0.62 9.67
CA LEU A 103 -9.25 1.34 10.86
C LEU A 103 -9.60 0.38 12.01
N GLY A 104 -10.19 -0.77 11.69
CA GLY A 104 -10.57 -1.82 12.63
C GLY A 104 -9.40 -2.48 13.36
N THR A 105 -8.17 -2.36 12.84
CA THR A 105 -6.96 -2.86 13.54
C THR A 105 -6.69 -2.15 14.88
N GLY A 106 -7.16 -0.91 15.02
CA GLY A 106 -6.84 -0.04 16.17
C GLY A 106 -5.39 0.46 16.20
N VAL A 107 -4.57 0.19 15.17
CA VAL A 107 -3.18 0.65 15.07
C VAL A 107 -3.14 2.11 14.59
N TRP A 108 -3.64 3.00 15.45
CA TRP A 108 -3.80 4.43 15.15
C TRP A 108 -2.47 5.18 14.99
N THR A 109 -1.37 4.65 15.53
CA THR A 109 -0.03 5.23 15.41
C THR A 109 0.56 5.08 14.02
N ALA A 110 0.00 4.19 13.18
CA ALA A 110 0.36 4.12 11.78
C ALA A 110 -0.23 5.33 11.05
N GLY A 111 0.60 6.18 10.44
CA GLY A 111 0.13 7.38 9.74
C GLY A 111 -0.93 7.10 8.65
N VAL A 112 -0.88 5.90 8.06
CA VAL A 112 -1.88 5.39 7.11
C VAL A 112 -3.28 5.20 7.68
N HIS A 113 -3.43 5.14 9.01
CA HIS A 113 -4.74 5.16 9.66
C HIS A 113 -5.50 6.44 9.32
N VAL A 114 -4.87 7.60 9.55
CA VAL A 114 -5.45 8.92 9.23
C VAL A 114 -5.66 9.09 7.72
N LEU A 115 -4.75 8.56 6.89
CA LEU A 115 -4.93 8.57 5.44
C LEU A 115 -6.17 7.76 5.02
N SER A 116 -6.40 6.60 5.65
CA SER A 116 -7.56 5.75 5.39
C SER A 116 -8.88 6.41 5.83
N GLU A 117 -8.88 7.08 6.99
CA GLU A 117 -10.03 7.89 7.43
C GLU A 117 -10.35 9.00 6.42
N ALA A 118 -9.31 9.71 5.95
CA ALA A 118 -9.46 10.79 4.98
C ALA A 118 -10.01 10.31 3.63
N GLU A 119 -9.57 9.14 3.15
CA GLU A 119 -10.11 8.55 1.91
C GLU A 119 -11.57 8.13 2.06
N LEU A 120 -11.95 7.48 3.17
CA LEU A 120 -13.37 7.17 3.43
C LEU A 120 -14.24 8.43 3.42
N LEU A 121 -13.80 9.50 4.09
CA LEU A 121 -14.54 10.77 4.10
C LEU A 121 -14.67 11.38 2.70
N ARG A 122 -13.62 11.30 1.85
CA ARG A 122 -13.68 11.76 0.45
C ARG A 122 -14.68 10.97 -0.38
N LEU A 123 -14.84 9.70 -0.08
CA LEU A 123 -15.82 8.81 -0.74
C LEU A 123 -17.25 8.99 -0.21
N GLY A 124 -17.46 9.86 0.79
CA GLY A 124 -18.76 10.05 1.43
C GLY A 124 -19.11 8.95 2.45
N GLU A 125 -18.15 8.10 2.78
CA GLU A 125 -18.30 7.03 3.76
C GLU A 125 -18.01 7.55 5.18
N ARG A 126 -18.66 6.94 6.17
CA ARG A 126 -18.30 7.18 7.58
C ARG A 126 -17.11 6.29 7.95
N PRO A 127 -16.05 6.83 8.59
CA PRO A 127 -14.95 6.04 9.12
C PRO A 127 -15.32 5.11 10.29
N ARG A 128 -16.60 5.13 10.72
CA ARG A 128 -17.18 4.33 11.80
C ARG A 128 -18.63 3.98 11.50
#